data_AF-A0A8J2IN44-F1
#
_entry.id   AF-A0A8J2IN44-F1
#
_cell.length_a   1.000
_cell.length_b   1.000
_cell.length_c   1.000
_cell.angle_alpha   90.00
_cell.angle_beta   90.00
_cell.angle_gamma   90.00
#
_symmetry.space_group_name_H-M   'P 1'
#
loop_
_entity.id
_entity.type
_entity.pdbx_description
1 polymer ?
#
loop_
_entity_poly.entity_id
_entity_poly.type
_entity_poly.pdbx_seq_one_letter_code
_entity_poly.pdbx_strand_id
1 'polypeptide(L)'
;MTDLAEELERLGLSEYLEMLVAEGFDSWETVLDITESDLNSLNVKIGHRRSDKYAPRRPLSAYVIFANHVRESLKSQVLSFTEIAKVVGERWRVLPAEAREAYQCQAKAGKEKYHAKLVEYKGSPKYDAYQKYLKEFKAKHAAPYNGLLR
;
A
#
# COMPACT_ATOMS: atom_id res chain seq x y z
N MET A 1 7.71 24.22 -22.14
CA MET A 1 8.63 23.37 -21.37
C MET A 1 8.24 23.59 -19.92
N THR A 2 7.58 22.62 -19.30
CA THR A 2 7.14 22.70 -17.90
C THR A 2 8.36 22.57 -17.00
N ASP A 3 8.47 23.45 -16.00
CA ASP A 3 9.52 23.36 -14.99
C ASP A 3 9.29 22.09 -14.17
N LEU A 4 10.32 21.24 -14.08
CA LEU A 4 10.27 20.01 -13.31
C LEU A 4 9.92 20.30 -11.84
N ALA A 5 10.40 21.41 -11.29
CA ALA A 5 10.12 21.82 -9.92
C ALA A 5 8.63 22.09 -9.70
N GLU A 6 7.97 22.81 -10.63
CA GLU A 6 6.55 23.14 -10.55
C GLU A 6 5.67 21.88 -10.62
N GLU A 7 6.00 20.93 -11.49
CA GLU A 7 5.25 19.67 -11.61
C GLU A 7 5.43 18.78 -10.37
N LEU A 8 6.65 18.67 -9.85
CA LEU A 8 6.90 17.93 -8.62
C LEU A 8 6.23 18.58 -7.42
N GLU A 9 6.22 19.91 -7.32
CA GLU A 9 5.49 20.62 -6.26
C GLU A 9 3.98 20.38 -6.36
N ARG A 10 3.41 20.46 -7.56
CA ARG A 10 2.00 20.16 -7.82
C ARG A 10 1.61 18.73 -7.41
N LEU A 11 2.53 17.78 -7.57
CA LEU A 11 2.34 16.37 -7.21
C LEU A 11 2.69 16.06 -5.74
N GLY A 12 3.24 17.03 -4.99
CA GLY A 12 3.72 16.81 -3.63
C GLY A 12 4.97 15.94 -3.55
N LEU A 13 5.80 15.96 -4.59
CA LEU A 13 7.03 15.18 -4.77
C LEU A 13 8.28 16.07 -4.86
N SER A 14 8.21 17.31 -4.36
CA SER A 14 9.33 18.26 -4.41
C SER A 14 10.57 17.77 -3.67
N GLU A 15 10.43 16.86 -2.70
CA GLU A 15 11.56 16.22 -1.99
C GLU A 15 12.47 15.39 -2.91
N TYR A 16 11.98 14.97 -4.09
CA TYR A 16 12.74 14.19 -5.06
C TYR A 16 13.47 15.05 -6.09
N LEU A 17 13.26 16.37 -6.12
CA LEU A 17 13.81 17.27 -7.13
C LEU A 17 15.35 17.23 -7.16
N GLU A 18 16.00 17.38 -6.01
CA GLU A 18 17.47 17.36 -5.93
C GLU A 18 18.06 16.02 -6.38
N MET A 19 17.42 14.90 -6.02
CA MET A 19 17.84 13.56 -6.43
C MET A 19 17.71 13.37 -7.94
N LEU A 20 16.57 13.76 -8.51
CA LEU A 20 16.28 13.61 -9.94
C LEU A 20 17.26 14.45 -10.77
N VAL A 21 17.49 15.70 -10.39
CA VAL A 21 18.45 16.58 -11.07
C VAL A 21 19.88 16.07 -10.94
N ALA A 22 20.28 15.56 -9.77
CA ALA A 22 21.63 15.02 -9.55
C ALA A 22 21.93 13.80 -10.43
N GLU A 23 20.91 13.01 -10.76
CA GLU A 23 21.02 11.82 -11.62
C GLU A 23 20.70 12.12 -13.10
N GLY A 24 20.55 13.40 -13.47
CA GLY A 24 20.38 13.83 -14.87
C GLY A 24 18.94 13.87 -15.38
N PHE A 25 17.95 13.76 -14.50
CA PHE A 25 16.53 13.97 -14.80
C PHE A 25 16.14 15.41 -14.44
N ASP A 26 16.51 16.35 -15.30
CA ASP A 26 16.33 17.80 -15.09
C ASP A 26 15.04 18.36 -15.71
N SER A 27 14.27 17.53 -16.43
CA SER A 27 13.01 17.93 -17.05
C SER A 27 11.90 16.90 -16.83
N TRP A 28 10.64 17.36 -16.87
CA TRP A 28 9.49 16.48 -16.75
C TRP A 28 9.43 15.42 -17.86
N GLU A 29 9.89 15.74 -19.07
CA GLU A 29 9.97 14.79 -20.19
C GLU A 29 10.95 13.66 -19.87
N THR A 30 12.15 13.98 -19.37
CA THR A 30 13.13 12.96 -18.95
C THR A 30 12.65 12.12 -17.76
N VAL A 31 11.88 12.72 -16.83
CA VAL A 31 11.29 11.99 -15.70
C VAL A 31 10.22 11.00 -16.16
N LEU A 32 9.44 11.34 -17.18
CA LEU A 32 8.44 10.43 -17.76
C LEU A 32 9.09 9.23 -18.48
N ASP A 33 10.32 9.38 -18.96
CA ASP A 33 11.10 8.34 -19.62
C ASP A 33 11.94 7.49 -18.64
N ILE A 34 11.84 7.73 -17.32
CA ILE A 34 12.54 6.93 -16.29
C ILE A 34 12.23 5.44 -16.46
N THR A 35 13.29 4.67 -16.68
CA THR A 35 13.21 3.22 -16.81
C THR A 35 13.42 2.51 -15.47
N GLU A 36 13.20 1.20 -15.46
CA GLU A 36 13.47 0.37 -14.28
C GLU A 36 14.96 0.36 -13.90
N SER A 37 15.86 0.57 -14.86
CA SER A 37 17.30 0.71 -14.59
C SER A 37 17.59 2.02 -13.83
N ASP A 38 16.97 3.11 -14.25
CA ASP A 38 17.17 4.44 -13.67
C ASP A 38 16.63 4.51 -12.23
N LEU A 39 15.48 3.91 -11.97
CA LEU A 39 14.95 3.78 -10.61
C LEU A 39 15.85 2.96 -9.68
N ASN A 40 16.59 1.98 -10.21
CA ASN A 40 17.59 1.26 -9.42
C ASN A 40 18.79 2.17 -9.09
N SER A 41 19.25 3.01 -10.03
CA SER A 41 20.30 4.02 -9.78
C SER A 41 19.88 5.06 -8.75
N LEU A 42 18.62 5.52 -8.82
CA LEU A 42 17.99 6.43 -7.87
C LEU A 42 17.71 5.79 -6.49
N ASN A 43 18.06 4.51 -6.31
CA ASN A 43 17.87 3.74 -5.09
C ASN A 43 16.40 3.71 -4.60
N VAL A 44 15.45 3.88 -5.53
CA VAL A 44 14.01 3.86 -5.27
C VAL A 44 13.60 2.42 -5.01
N LYS A 45 13.07 2.14 -3.82
CA LYS A 45 12.61 0.79 -3.45
C LYS A 45 11.32 0.43 -4.18
N ILE A 46 11.42 -0.14 -5.38
CA ILE A 46 10.28 -0.66 -6.11
C ILE A 46 9.85 -1.99 -5.47
N GLY A 47 8.65 -2.03 -4.89
CA GLY A 47 8.03 -3.31 -4.50
C GLY A 47 7.71 -4.15 -5.74
N HIS A 48 7.66 -5.48 -5.62
CA HIS A 48 7.32 -6.33 -6.76
C HIS A 48 5.93 -5.95 -7.32
N ARG A 49 5.83 -5.73 -8.64
CA ARG A 49 4.59 -5.19 -9.26
C ARG A 49 3.40 -6.16 -9.21
N ARG A 50 3.64 -7.46 -9.11
CA ARG A 50 2.58 -8.48 -9.11
C ARG A 50 2.01 -8.69 -7.70
N SER A 51 0.77 -8.27 -7.49
CA SER A 51 -0.01 -8.65 -6.32
C SER A 51 -0.46 -10.11 -6.42
N ASP A 52 -0.44 -10.80 -5.29
CA ASP A 52 -0.92 -12.17 -5.20
C ASP A 52 -2.45 -12.22 -5.28
N LYS A 53 -2.98 -12.62 -6.44
CA LYS A 53 -4.43 -12.71 -6.68
C LYS A 53 -5.11 -13.83 -5.89
N TYR A 54 -4.35 -14.82 -5.42
CA TYR A 54 -4.87 -16.02 -4.76
C TYR A 54 -4.67 -15.99 -3.25
N ALA A 55 -3.80 -15.11 -2.75
CA ALA A 55 -3.68 -14.86 -1.33
C ALA A 55 -5.04 -14.45 -0.74
N PRO A 56 -5.44 -15.06 0.39
CA PRO A 56 -6.64 -14.61 1.09
C PRO A 56 -6.49 -13.15 1.50
N ARG A 57 -7.58 -12.38 1.39
CA ARG A 57 -7.59 -10.98 1.80
C ARG A 57 -7.46 -10.89 3.31
N ARG A 58 -6.66 -9.91 3.78
CA ARG A 58 -6.52 -9.64 5.21
C ARG A 58 -7.89 -9.33 5.85
N PRO A 59 -8.16 -9.87 7.04
CA PRO A 59 -9.42 -9.61 7.73
C PRO A 59 -9.49 -8.15 8.18
N LEU A 60 -10.71 -7.62 8.28
CA LEU A 60 -10.94 -6.28 8.80
C LEU A 60 -10.82 -6.27 10.33
N SER A 61 -10.30 -5.18 10.90
CA SER A 61 -10.31 -4.97 12.35
C SER A 61 -11.70 -4.54 12.83
N ALA A 62 -11.94 -4.65 14.14
CA ALA A 62 -13.22 -4.25 14.74
C ALA A 62 -13.59 -2.80 14.39
N TYR A 63 -12.61 -1.89 14.47
CA TYR A 63 -12.79 -0.50 14.07
C TYR A 63 -13.16 -0.35 12.60
N VAL A 64 -12.50 -1.08 11.69
CA VAL A 64 -12.77 -0.96 10.25
C VAL A 64 -14.14 -1.55 9.89
N ILE A 65 -14.56 -2.64 10.54
CA ILE A 65 -15.91 -3.19 10.38
C ILE A 65 -16.95 -2.14 10.81
N PHE A 66 -16.77 -1.55 11.99
CA PHE A 66 -17.63 -0.46 12.47
C PHE A 66 -17.63 0.75 11.53
N ALA A 67 -16.44 1.18 11.10
CA ALA A 67 -16.29 2.31 10.18
C ALA A 67 -17.04 2.08 8.87
N ASN A 68 -17.01 0.85 8.34
CA ASN A 68 -17.77 0.50 7.13
C ASN A 68 -19.27 0.54 7.37
N HIS A 69 -19.76 0.07 8.52
CA HIS A 69 -21.18 0.18 8.88
C HIS A 69 -21.63 1.64 8.97
N VAL A 70 -20.84 2.49 9.64
CA VAL A 70 -21.14 3.92 9.76
C VAL A 70 -21.08 4.59 8.38
N ARG A 71 -20.08 4.29 7.55
CA ARG A 71 -20.00 4.79 6.17
C ARG A 71 -21.22 4.43 5.35
N GLU A 72 -21.70 3.19 5.43
CA GLU A 72 -22.91 2.77 4.69
C GLU A 72 -24.13 3.56 5.17
N SER A 73 -24.24 3.84 6.48
CA SER A 73 -25.33 4.69 7.01
C SER A 73 -25.27 6.15 6.55
N LEU A 74 -24.08 6.62 6.15
CA LEU A 74 -23.83 8.00 5.70
C LEU A 74 -23.80 8.12 4.17
N LYS A 75 -23.95 7.01 3.44
CA LYS A 75 -23.78 6.95 1.98
C LYS A 75 -24.78 7.80 1.19
N SER A 76 -25.95 8.07 1.77
CA SER A 76 -26.97 8.98 1.21
C SER A 76 -26.66 10.46 1.45
N GLN A 77 -25.67 10.77 2.29
CA GLN A 77 -25.26 12.14 2.61
C GLN A 77 -24.06 12.52 1.74
N VAL A 78 -24.07 13.74 1.20
CA VAL A 78 -22.93 14.28 0.45
C VAL A 78 -21.91 14.85 1.44
N LEU A 79 -21.20 13.95 2.12
CA LEU A 79 -20.13 14.30 3.05
C LEU A 79 -18.76 14.03 2.41
N SER A 80 -17.80 14.90 2.68
CA SER A 80 -16.40 14.65 2.33
C SER A 80 -15.83 13.48 3.13
N PHE A 81 -14.77 12.86 2.60
CA PHE A 81 -14.05 11.79 3.30
C PHE A 81 -13.61 12.20 4.71
N THR A 82 -13.15 13.44 4.88
CA THR A 82 -12.69 13.97 6.17
C THR A 82 -13.82 14.10 7.18
N GLU A 83 -15.01 14.54 6.76
CA GLU A 83 -16.19 14.62 7.62
C GLU A 83 -16.66 13.24 8.04
N ILE A 84 -16.71 12.28 7.11
CA ILE A 84 -17.04 10.89 7.40
C ILE A 84 -16.04 10.31 8.42
N ALA A 85 -14.73 10.56 8.24
CA ALA A 85 -13.70 10.08 9.16
C ALA A 85 -13.87 10.65 10.58
N LYS A 86 -14.22 11.95 10.70
CA LYS A 86 -14.54 12.59 11.99
C LYS A 86 -15.73 11.91 12.66
N VAL A 87 -16.84 11.76 11.95
CA VAL A 87 -18.06 11.12 12.47
C VAL A 87 -17.79 9.67 12.92
N VAL A 88 -17.05 8.90 12.12
CA VAL A 88 -16.67 7.53 12.49
C VAL A 88 -15.82 7.51 13.76
N GLY A 89 -14.82 8.40 13.87
CA GLY A 89 -13.96 8.49 15.04
C GLY A 89 -14.73 8.83 16.32
N GLU A 90 -15.61 9.82 16.25
CA GLU A 90 -16.45 10.24 17.37
C GLU A 90 -17.39 9.12 17.82
N ARG A 91 -18.13 8.51 16.88
CA ARG A 91 -19.05 7.42 17.19
C ARG A 91 -18.33 6.20 17.76
N TRP A 92 -17.11 5.89 17.31
CA TRP A 92 -16.32 4.80 17.87
C TRP A 92 -15.88 5.08 19.32
N ARG A 93 -15.50 6.33 19.62
CA ARG A 93 -15.07 6.76 20.96
C ARG A 93 -16.19 6.60 21.98
N VAL A 94 -17.41 7.01 21.64
CA VAL A 94 -18.58 6.92 22.52
C VAL A 94 -19.33 5.59 22.43
N LEU A 95 -18.86 4.65 21.60
CA LEU A 95 -19.50 3.34 21.44
C LEU A 95 -19.51 2.57 22.77
N PRO A 96 -20.68 2.03 23.21
CA PRO A 96 -20.77 1.18 24.40
C PRO A 96 -19.85 -0.03 24.33
N ALA A 97 -19.42 -0.52 25.49
CA ALA A 97 -18.47 -1.64 25.57
C ALA A 97 -19.05 -2.91 24.92
N GLU A 98 -20.33 -3.17 25.13
CA GLU A 98 -21.06 -4.33 24.61
C GLU A 98 -21.13 -4.29 23.07
N ALA A 99 -21.44 -3.12 22.52
CA ALA A 99 -21.47 -2.92 21.06
C ALA A 99 -20.05 -3.03 20.48
N ARG A 100 -19.04 -2.49 21.16
CA ARG A 100 -17.63 -2.61 20.74
C ARG A 100 -17.16 -4.06 20.76
N GLU A 101 -17.56 -4.83 21.78
CA GLU A 101 -17.24 -6.25 21.91
C GLU A 101 -17.85 -7.07 20.76
N ALA A 102 -19.08 -6.76 20.33
CA ALA A 102 -19.69 -7.41 19.16
C ALA A 102 -18.80 -7.25 17.89
N TYR A 103 -18.26 -6.05 17.64
CA TYR A 103 -17.32 -5.84 16.53
C TYR A 103 -15.97 -6.55 16.73
N GLN A 104 -15.49 -6.66 17.97
CA GLN A 104 -14.29 -7.43 18.27
C GLN A 104 -14.49 -8.92 18.02
N CYS A 105 -15.63 -9.48 18.42
CA CYS A 105 -16.01 -10.86 18.11
C CYS A 105 -16.08 -11.11 16.61
N GLN A 106 -16.68 -10.20 15.83
CA GLN A 106 -16.69 -10.28 14.36
C GLN A 106 -15.27 -10.24 13.77
N ALA A 107 -14.43 -9.33 14.25
CA ALA A 107 -13.03 -9.23 13.80
C ALA A 107 -12.23 -10.51 14.13
N LYS A 108 -12.44 -11.07 15.32
CA LYS A 108 -11.81 -12.33 15.75
C LYS A 108 -12.25 -13.49 14.86
N ALA A 109 -13.54 -13.65 14.62
CA ALA A 109 -14.07 -14.68 13.73
C ALA A 109 -13.55 -14.49 12.28
N GLY A 110 -13.45 -13.26 11.80
CA GLY A 110 -12.84 -12.95 10.51
C GLY A 110 -11.37 -13.35 10.45
N LYS A 111 -10.62 -13.11 11.52
CA LYS A 111 -9.21 -13.50 11.65
C LYS A 111 -9.03 -15.01 11.66
N GLU A 112 -9.88 -15.75 12.37
CA GLU A 112 -9.86 -17.22 12.39
C GLU A 112 -10.15 -17.80 10.99
N LYS A 113 -11.19 -17.30 10.29
CA LYS A 113 -11.49 -17.68 8.90
C LYS A 113 -10.33 -17.37 7.95
N TYR A 114 -9.70 -16.22 8.11
CA TYR A 114 -8.51 -15.85 7.33
C TYR A 114 -7.35 -16.81 7.59
N HIS A 115 -7.07 -17.15 8.85
CA HIS A 115 -6.00 -18.08 9.20
C HIS A 115 -6.22 -19.46 8.59
N ALA A 116 -7.45 -19.99 8.65
CA ALA A 116 -7.79 -21.26 8.00
C ALA A 116 -7.51 -21.22 6.48
N LYS A 117 -8.02 -20.19 5.79
CA LYS A 117 -7.75 -20.00 4.34
C LYS A 117 -6.28 -19.78 4.03
N LEU A 118 -5.54 -19.13 4.92
CA LEU A 118 -4.11 -18.88 4.73
C LEU A 118 -3.30 -20.17 4.87
N VAL A 119 -3.66 -21.06 5.79
CA VAL A 119 -3.04 -22.38 5.93
C VAL A 119 -3.29 -23.20 4.66
N GLU A 120 -4.53 -23.24 4.17
CA GLU A 120 -4.87 -23.90 2.91
C GLU A 120 -4.10 -23.29 1.73
N TYR A 121 -4.05 -21.96 1.64
CA TYR A 121 -3.34 -21.26 0.58
C TYR A 121 -1.84 -21.59 0.58
N LYS A 122 -1.20 -21.60 1.75
CA LYS A 122 0.22 -21.91 1.89
C LYS A 122 0.59 -23.34 1.46
N GLY A 123 -0.35 -24.27 1.52
CA GLY A 123 -0.16 -25.64 1.03
C GLY A 123 -0.50 -25.81 -0.45
N SER A 124 -0.94 -24.76 -1.15
CA SER A 124 -1.36 -24.84 -2.54
C SER A 124 -0.20 -24.58 -3.52
N PRO A 125 -0.22 -25.18 -4.72
CA PRO A 125 0.76 -24.88 -5.77
C PRO A 125 0.82 -23.40 -6.18
N LYS A 126 -0.27 -22.65 -5.93
CA LYS A 126 -0.36 -21.22 -6.23
C LYS A 126 0.57 -20.40 -5.33
N TYR A 127 0.67 -20.77 -4.05
CA TYR A 127 1.60 -20.15 -3.12
C TYR A 127 3.05 -20.46 -3.52
N ASP A 128 3.35 -21.70 -3.91
CA ASP A 128 4.69 -22.09 -4.38
C ASP A 128 5.11 -21.33 -5.63
N ALA A 129 4.22 -21.21 -6.61
CA ALA A 129 4.46 -20.41 -7.82
C ALA A 129 4.73 -18.94 -7.47
N TYR A 130 4.00 -18.38 -6.51
CA TYR A 130 4.21 -17.01 -6.05
C TYR A 130 5.52 -16.85 -5.27
N GLN A 131 5.88 -17.80 -4.39
CA GLN A 131 7.18 -17.81 -3.70
C GLN A 131 8.35 -17.93 -4.68
N LYS A 132 8.21 -18.77 -5.72
CA LYS A 132 9.18 -18.87 -6.80
C LYS A 132 9.34 -17.55 -7.52
N TYR A 133 8.24 -16.90 -7.90
CA TYR A 133 8.25 -15.55 -8.47
C TYR A 133 8.97 -14.55 -7.56
N LEU A 134 8.66 -14.53 -6.26
CA LEU A 134 9.32 -13.63 -5.30
C LEU A 134 10.82 -13.91 -5.18
N LYS A 135 11.24 -15.17 -5.20
CA LYS A 135 12.64 -15.58 -5.15
C LYS A 135 13.39 -15.16 -6.41
N GLU A 136 12.78 -15.37 -7.58
CA GLU A 136 13.33 -14.95 -8.87
C GLU A 136 13.40 -13.42 -8.98
N PHE A 137 12.36 -12.71 -8.54
CA PHE A 137 12.34 -11.25 -8.48
C PHE A 137 13.46 -10.74 -7.58
N LYS A 138 13.55 -11.25 -6.33
CA LYS A 138 14.64 -10.89 -5.43
C LYS A 138 16.00 -11.18 -6.05
N ALA A 139 16.23 -12.37 -6.61
CA ALA A 139 17.51 -12.73 -7.21
C ALA A 139 17.90 -11.81 -8.38
N LYS A 140 16.95 -11.44 -9.24
CA LYS A 140 17.17 -10.52 -10.38
C LYS A 140 17.48 -9.09 -9.93
N HIS A 141 16.89 -8.65 -8.82
CA HIS A 141 17.06 -7.31 -8.27
C HIS A 141 18.00 -7.26 -7.05
N ALA A 142 18.77 -8.32 -6.77
CA ALA A 142 19.64 -8.44 -5.59
C ALA A 142 21.15 -8.28 -5.86
N ALA A 143 21.60 -7.72 -6.99
CA ALA A 143 23.04 -7.55 -7.23
C ALA A 143 23.42 -6.21 -7.89
N PRO A 144 24.63 -5.68 -7.62
CA PRO A 144 25.23 -5.44 -6.31
C PRO A 144 25.59 -3.95 -6.15
N TYR A 145 25.49 -3.40 -4.94
CA TYR A 145 26.25 -2.18 -4.61
C TYR A 145 27.72 -2.58 -4.48
N ASN A 146 28.46 -2.56 -5.58
CA ASN A 146 29.92 -2.46 -5.56
C ASN A 146 30.26 -0.99 -5.36
N GLY A 147 30.32 -0.58 -4.10
CA GLY A 147 30.94 0.68 -3.72
C GLY A 147 32.42 0.64 -4.09
N LEU A 148 32.74 1.07 -5.32
CA LEU A 148 34.08 1.48 -5.68
C LEU A 148 34.32 2.84 -5.05
N LEU A 149 35.00 2.80 -3.90
CA LEU A 149 35.83 3.90 -3.43
C LEU A 149 36.72 4.40 -4.57
N ARG A 150 36.51 5.65 -4.98
CA ARG A 150 37.59 6.57 -5.31
C ARG A 150 37.15 8.02 -5.20
#